data_AF-A0A2E6KSA2-F1
#
_entry.id   AF-A0A2E6KSA2-F1
#
_cell.length_a   1.000
_cell.length_b   1.000
_cell.length_c   1.000
_cell.angle_alpha   90.00
_cell.angle_beta   90.00
_cell.angle_gamma   90.00
#
_symmetry.space_group_name_H-M   'P 1'
#
loop_
_entity.id
_entity.type
_entity.pdbx_description
1 polymer ?
#
loop_
_entity_poly.entity_id
_entity_poly.type
_entity_poly.pdbx_seq_one_letter_code
_entity_poly.pdbx_strand_id
1 'polypeptide(L)'
;MSKFLPYISFFLFIFIHTNAISQSSIYNEYGKNRIQFKIFEWKYLSSENFNIYYHDNGKIYAEIAIKELEDNFNFITNFVGHYPNSKTK
;
A
#
# COMPACT_ATOMS: atom_id res chain seq x y z
N MET A 1 -15.63 -12.29 -55.16
CA MET A 1 -15.18 -11.99 -53.77
C MET A 1 -13.68 -12.24 -53.53
N SER A 2 -13.00 -13.14 -54.27
CA SER A 2 -11.59 -13.49 -54.01
C SER A 2 -10.55 -12.37 -54.25
N LYS A 3 -10.82 -11.40 -55.13
CA LYS A 3 -9.89 -10.29 -55.42
C LYS A 3 -9.69 -9.32 -54.24
N PHE A 4 -10.62 -9.28 -53.29
CA PHE A 4 -10.56 -8.40 -52.11
C PHE A 4 -9.94 -9.08 -50.88
N LEU A 5 -9.80 -10.40 -50.92
CA LEU A 5 -9.22 -11.21 -49.85
C LEU A 5 -7.78 -10.82 -49.44
N PRO A 6 -6.85 -10.47 -50.38
CA PRO A 6 -5.50 -10.07 -49.97
C PRO A 6 -5.48 -8.71 -49.26
N TYR A 7 -6.38 -7.79 -49.61
CA TYR A 7 -6.48 -6.48 -48.96
C TYR A 7 -7.03 -6.61 -47.53
N ILE A 8 -8.02 -7.49 -47.32
CA ILE A 8 -8.56 -7.79 -45.99
C ILE A 8 -7.48 -8.44 -45.11
N SER A 9 -6.72 -9.39 -45.66
CA SER A 9 -5.60 -10.03 -44.95
C SER A 9 -4.50 -9.04 -44.58
N PHE A 10 -4.15 -8.13 -45.50
CA PHE A 10 -3.18 -7.06 -45.25
C PHE A 10 -3.65 -6.09 -44.15
N PHE A 11 -4.93 -5.71 -44.17
CA PHE A 11 -5.51 -4.83 -43.15
C PHE A 11 -5.56 -5.51 -41.78
N LEU A 12 -5.90 -6.79 -41.73
CA LEU A 12 -5.83 -7.61 -40.51
C LEU A 12 -4.40 -7.72 -39.98
N PHE A 13 -3.42 -7.90 -40.86
CA PHE A 13 -2.01 -7.98 -40.48
C PHE A 13 -1.50 -6.68 -39.84
N ILE A 14 -1.88 -5.52 -40.39
CA ILE A 14 -1.57 -4.21 -39.80
C ILE A 14 -2.24 -4.04 -38.43
N PHE A 15 -3.51 -4.43 -38.30
CA PHE A 15 -4.27 -4.32 -37.06
C PHE A 15 -3.68 -5.19 -35.93
N ILE A 16 -3.15 -6.36 -36.26
CA ILE A 16 -2.48 -7.24 -35.28
C ILE A 16 -1.15 -6.62 -34.82
N HIS A 17 -0.39 -5.98 -35.71
CA HIS A 17 0.88 -5.34 -35.34
C HIS A 17 0.74 -4.12 -34.42
N THR A 18 -0.32 -3.31 -34.54
CA THR A 18 -0.51 -2.14 -33.66
C THR A 18 -0.77 -2.52 -32.20
N ASN A 19 -1.35 -3.71 -31.96
CA ASN A 19 -1.62 -4.18 -30.59
C ASN A 19 -0.34 -4.65 -29.86
N ALA A 20 0.74 -4.96 -30.58
CA ALA A 20 2.00 -5.43 -29.99
C ALA A 20 2.85 -4.30 -29.38
N ILE A 21 2.66 -3.05 -29.81
CA ILE A 21 3.45 -1.89 -29.34
C ILE A 21 2.90 -1.30 -28.03
N SER A 22 1.65 -1.62 -27.66
CA SER A 22 0.97 -1.08 -26.46
C SER A 22 1.39 -1.71 -25.13
N GLN A 23 2.24 -2.75 -25.13
CA GLN A 23 2.65 -3.50 -23.93
C GLN A 23 4.13 -3.35 -23.57
N SER A 24 4.81 -2.37 -24.17
CA SER A 24 6.21 -2.09 -23.84
C SER A 24 6.32 -1.40 -22.49
N SER A 25 6.77 -2.13 -21.47
CA SER A 25 7.20 -1.56 -20.18
C SER A 25 8.47 -0.70 -20.30
N ILE A 26 9.07 -0.61 -21.48
CA ILE A 26 10.33 0.12 -21.75
C ILE A 26 10.13 1.64 -21.63
N TYR A 27 8.89 2.14 -21.75
CA TYR A 27 8.53 3.55 -21.47
C TYR A 27 8.10 3.80 -20.04
N ASN A 28 8.06 2.78 -19.19
CA ASN A 28 7.80 3.09 -17.80
C ASN A 28 9.03 3.77 -17.22
N GLU A 29 8.86 5.03 -16.83
CA GLU A 29 9.77 5.83 -16.02
C GLU A 29 9.93 5.25 -14.59
N TYR A 30 9.91 3.93 -14.44
CA TYR A 30 10.10 3.28 -13.15
C TYR A 30 11.52 3.56 -12.67
N GLY A 31 11.62 4.01 -11.41
CA GLY A 31 12.80 4.70 -10.88
C GLY A 31 12.48 6.08 -10.30
N LYS A 32 11.26 6.60 -10.48
CA LYS A 32 10.76 7.70 -9.63
C LYS A 32 10.41 7.12 -8.26
N ASN A 33 11.42 6.93 -7.39
CA ASN A 33 11.16 6.89 -5.95
C ASN A 33 10.28 8.10 -5.64
N ARG A 34 9.05 7.87 -5.18
CA ARG A 34 8.19 8.97 -4.75
C ARG A 34 8.81 9.52 -3.47
N ILE A 35 9.66 10.54 -3.61
CA ILE A 35 10.17 11.28 -2.47
C ILE A 35 8.95 11.95 -1.83
N GLN A 36 8.59 11.51 -0.64
CA GLN A 36 7.44 12.07 0.08
C GLN A 36 7.82 13.43 0.64
N PHE A 37 7.26 14.50 0.06
CA PHE A 37 7.45 15.89 0.53
C PHE A 37 6.46 16.30 1.64
N LYS A 38 5.52 15.42 2.02
CA LYS A 38 4.55 15.72 3.08
C LYS A 38 5.26 15.72 4.43
N ILE A 39 5.19 16.86 5.12
CA ILE A 39 5.61 16.99 6.51
C ILE A 39 4.51 16.39 7.39
N PHE A 40 4.88 15.49 8.30
CA PHE A 40 3.98 14.89 9.27
C PHE A 40 4.20 15.49 10.65
N GLU A 41 3.14 16.06 11.23
CA GLU A 41 3.13 16.48 12.63
C GLU A 41 2.70 15.30 13.50
N TRP A 42 3.69 14.53 13.95
CA TRP A 42 3.45 13.37 14.81
C TRP A 42 3.07 13.80 16.23
N LYS A 43 2.03 13.15 16.75
CA LYS A 43 1.57 13.20 18.14
C LYS A 43 1.53 11.77 18.68
N TYR A 44 1.44 11.60 19.99
CA TYR A 44 1.31 10.28 20.59
C TYR A 44 0.25 10.26 21.70
N LEU A 45 -0.37 9.09 21.85
CA LEU A 45 -1.11 8.70 23.05
C LEU A 45 -0.25 7.74 23.86
N SER A 46 -0.40 7.78 25.17
CA SER A 46 0.40 7.01 26.11
C SER A 46 -0.50 6.46 27.21
N SER A 47 -0.54 5.14 27.36
CA SER A 47 -1.25 4.41 28.42
C SER A 47 -0.26 3.74 29.38
N GLU A 48 -0.62 2.62 30.02
CA GLU A 48 0.29 1.90 30.91
C GLU A 48 1.31 1.08 30.12
N ASN A 49 0.84 0.31 29.14
CA ASN A 49 1.62 -0.68 28.40
C ASN A 49 2.02 -0.23 26.98
N PHE A 50 1.29 0.74 26.40
CA PHE A 50 1.46 1.15 25.00
C PHE A 50 1.60 2.66 24.77
N ASN A 51 2.42 3.02 23.80
CA ASN A 51 2.40 4.33 23.15
C ASN A 51 1.92 4.14 21.73
N ILE A 52 1.04 5.03 21.24
CA ILE A 52 0.57 5.01 19.85
C ILE A 52 0.82 6.36 19.22
N TYR A 53 1.59 6.37 18.15
CA TYR A 53 1.87 7.56 17.35
C TYR A 53 0.82 7.73 16.25
N TYR A 54 0.39 8.98 16.05
CA TYR A 54 -0.57 9.34 15.01
C TYR A 54 -0.26 10.72 14.44
N HIS A 55 -0.78 11.01 13.26
CA HIS A 55 -0.71 12.34 12.63
C HIS A 55 -2.11 12.72 12.10
N ASP A 56 -2.31 14.00 11.78
CA ASP A 56 -3.56 14.55 11.23
C ASP A 56 -4.82 14.08 12.01
N ASN A 57 -5.85 13.59 11.29
CA ASN A 57 -7.10 13.09 11.85
C ASN A 57 -6.99 11.67 12.43
N GLY A 58 -5.77 11.17 12.63
CA GLY A 58 -5.48 9.83 13.13
C GLY A 58 -5.85 9.60 14.60
N LYS A 59 -6.19 10.66 15.35
CA LYS A 59 -6.41 10.61 16.79
C LYS A 59 -7.48 9.58 17.18
N ILE A 60 -8.62 9.56 16.49
CA ILE A 60 -9.73 8.64 16.82
C ILE A 60 -9.31 7.17 16.67
N TYR A 61 -8.51 6.85 15.65
CA TYR A 61 -7.99 5.50 15.45
C TYR A 61 -6.95 5.15 16.52
N ALA A 62 -6.11 6.11 16.92
CA ALA A 62 -5.17 5.90 18.01
C ALA A 62 -5.87 5.66 19.36
N GLU A 63 -6.97 6.37 19.64
CA GLU A 63 -7.78 6.17 20.84
C GLU A 63 -8.46 4.80 20.88
N ILE A 64 -8.99 4.34 19.74
CA ILE A 64 -9.56 2.99 19.62
C ILE A 64 -8.46 1.94 19.80
N ALA A 65 -7.34 2.09 19.09
CA ALA A 65 -6.25 1.13 19.14
C ALA A 65 -5.63 1.01 20.54
N ILE A 66 -5.40 2.14 21.23
CA ILE A 66 -4.78 2.10 22.56
C ILE A 66 -5.71 1.46 23.58
N LYS A 67 -7.03 1.67 23.45
CA LYS A 67 -8.02 1.01 24.29
C LYS A 67 -8.03 -0.51 24.05
N GLU A 68 -8.16 -0.94 22.80
CA GLU A 68 -8.20 -2.37 22.46
C GLU A 68 -6.91 -3.09 22.87
N LEU A 69 -5.74 -2.45 22.72
CA LEU A 69 -4.47 -3.03 23.13
C LEU A 69 -4.35 -3.20 24.64
N GLU A 70 -4.80 -2.22 25.43
CA GLU A 70 -4.80 -2.33 26.88
C GLU A 70 -5.78 -3.39 27.37
N ASP A 71 -7.01 -3.40 26.83
CA ASP A 71 -8.04 -4.38 27.18
C ASP A 71 -7.58 -5.82 26.89
N ASN A 72 -6.72 -6.02 25.88
CA ASN A 72 -6.20 -7.32 25.48
C ASN A 72 -4.74 -7.57 25.88
N PHE A 73 -4.13 -6.72 26.73
CA PHE A 73 -2.69 -6.79 27.01
C PHE A 73 -2.23 -8.18 27.50
N ASN A 74 -2.97 -8.76 28.45
CA ASN A 74 -2.66 -10.08 29.01
C ASN A 74 -2.78 -11.19 27.95
N PHE A 75 -3.80 -11.11 27.09
CA PHE A 75 -3.99 -12.06 26.01
C PHE A 75 -2.83 -12.00 25.01
N ILE A 76 -2.46 -10.79 24.56
CA ILE A 76 -1.36 -10.57 23.62
C ILE A 76 -0.04 -11.08 24.21
N THR A 77 0.23 -10.74 25.47
CA THR A 77 1.44 -11.16 26.18
C THR A 77 1.54 -12.69 26.30
N ASN A 78 0.43 -13.36 26.64
CA ASN A 78 0.37 -14.81 26.70
C ASN A 78 0.49 -15.47 25.32
N PHE A 79 -0.14 -14.89 24.30
CA PHE A 79 -0.09 -15.39 22.93
C PHE A 79 1.32 -15.31 22.34
N VAL A 80 2.01 -14.19 22.55
CA VAL A 80 3.40 -13.99 22.14
C VAL A 80 4.36 -14.83 23.00
N GLY A 81 3.96 -15.19 24.22
CA GLY A 81 4.76 -15.97 25.16
C GLY A 81 5.89 -15.16 25.79
N HIS A 82 5.80 -13.83 25.77
CA HIS A 82 6.82 -12.94 26.32
C HIS A 82 6.20 -11.72 26.99
N TYR A 83 6.50 -11.51 28.27
CA TYR A 83 6.11 -10.31 28.99
C TYR A 83 7.04 -9.15 28.64
N PRO A 84 6.53 -8.03 28.10
CA PRO A 84 7.37 -6.90 27.78
C PRO A 84 7.89 -6.22 29.06
N ASN A 85 9.22 -6.17 29.20
CA ASN A 85 9.88 -5.52 30.34
C ASN A 85 9.82 -3.98 30.27
N SER A 86 9.33 -3.43 29.17
CA SER A 86 9.23 -2.00 28.94
C SER A 86 8.04 -1.68 28.06
N LYS A 87 7.58 -0.44 28.17
CA LYS A 87 6.44 0.05 27.41
C LYS A 87 6.65 -0.05 25.89
N THR A 88 5.66 -0.60 25.19
CA THR A 88 5.71 -0.80 23.74
C THR A 88 5.37 0.52 23.03
N LYS A 89 6.03 0.79 21.89
CA LYS A 89 5.93 2.05 21.12
C LYS A 89 5.31 1.83 19.76
#